data_AF-A0A9P6KY72-F1
#
_entry.id   AF-A0A9P6KY72-F1
#
_cell.length_a   1.000
_cell.length_b   1.000
_cell.length_c   1.000
_cell.angle_alpha   90.00
_cell.angle_beta   90.00
_cell.angle_gamma   90.00
#
_symmetry.space_group_name_H-M   'P 1'
#
loop_
_entity.id
_entity.type
_entity.pdbx_description
1 polymer ?
#
loop_
_entity_poly.entity_id
_entity_poly.type
_entity_poly.pdbx_seq_one_letter_code
_entity_poly.pdbx_strand_id
1 'polypeptide(L)'
;MGYEIILIGEKISLEDLKNYGEENVAIKDNIALVNLRNSTLAHRFIQEMKKLGTYEVLSLEEYEEIMKTTPEDYKPLENVVYKDCISWQFDGKENFVVSNDNTLSVWDVEFDNVQKQVDFPIRGNILLSNSGMFMANYFENRLVLYVEKFDKIFTNFEFKEDIKRVEFNDTDTLLLVYTTEINLLIETYTGKILKEMDKPCIFNITGDNVIYTTTKGIKDGIKDGIISLMGEDIKKVDIIKAKHGQMMI
;
A
#
# COMPACT_ATOMS: atom_id res chain seq x y z
N MET A 1 -28.84 -0.48 24.49
CA MET A 1 -27.68 -0.74 23.61
C MET A 1 -27.04 0.61 23.34
N GLY A 2 -25.72 0.72 23.53
CA GLY A 2 -24.99 1.93 23.19
C GLY A 2 -24.85 2.07 21.68
N TYR A 3 -24.66 3.29 21.20
CA TYR A 3 -24.33 3.61 19.81
C TYR A 3 -22.83 3.80 19.75
N GLU A 4 -22.16 2.89 19.06
CA GLU A 4 -20.71 2.89 18.93
C GLU A 4 -20.34 3.62 17.64
N ILE A 5 -19.53 4.65 17.82
CA ILE A 5 -19.05 5.51 16.74
C ILE A 5 -17.54 5.44 16.76
N ILE A 6 -16.99 5.22 15.57
CA ILE A 6 -15.57 5.17 15.33
C ILE A 6 -15.18 6.52 14.71
N LEU A 7 -14.29 7.22 15.40
CA LEU A 7 -13.57 8.36 14.83
C LEU A 7 -12.20 7.89 14.37
N ILE A 8 -11.83 8.29 13.15
CA ILE A 8 -10.50 8.05 12.58
C ILE A 8 -9.95 9.42 12.16
N GLY A 9 -8.82 9.83 12.72
CA GLY A 9 -8.19 11.09 12.33
C GLY A 9 -6.97 11.45 13.16
N GLU A 10 -6.23 12.47 12.73
CA GLU A 10 -4.99 12.85 13.38
C GLU A 10 -5.24 13.52 14.74
N LYS A 11 -4.40 13.18 15.73
CA LYS A 11 -4.34 13.86 17.03
C LYS A 11 -5.69 13.90 17.77
N ILE A 12 -6.52 12.87 17.65
CA ILE A 12 -7.74 12.78 18.47
C ILE A 12 -7.33 12.85 19.93
N SER A 13 -7.75 13.91 20.60
CA SER A 13 -7.45 14.14 21.99
C SER A 13 -8.73 14.05 22.83
N LEU A 14 -8.58 13.74 24.12
CA LEU A 14 -9.70 13.83 25.05
C LEU A 14 -10.30 15.24 25.09
N GLU A 15 -9.52 16.27 24.77
CA GLU A 15 -10.01 17.66 24.70
C GLU A 15 -11.04 17.85 23.57
N ASP A 16 -10.86 17.18 22.44
CA ASP A 16 -11.81 17.21 21.31
C ASP A 16 -13.13 16.51 21.68
N LEU A 17 -13.07 15.58 22.63
CA LEU A 17 -14.17 14.69 23.02
C LEU A 17 -14.69 14.97 24.43
N LYS A 18 -14.21 16.03 25.10
CA LYS A 18 -14.49 16.34 26.51
C LYS A 18 -15.98 16.49 26.82
N ASN A 19 -16.78 16.88 25.83
CA ASN A 19 -18.22 17.06 25.95
C ASN A 19 -19.01 15.74 26.02
N TYR A 20 -18.34 14.60 25.80
CA TYR A 20 -18.98 13.28 25.67
C TYR A 20 -18.64 12.32 26.82
N GLY A 21 -17.88 12.77 27.81
CA GLY A 21 -17.48 12.00 28.99
C GLY A 21 -16.32 11.06 28.69
N GLU A 22 -15.24 11.18 29.46
CA GLU A 22 -14.03 10.37 29.28
C GLU A 22 -14.32 8.86 29.42
N GLU A 23 -15.32 8.49 30.22
CA GLU A 23 -15.73 7.09 30.41
C GLU A 23 -16.39 6.47 29.18
N ASN A 24 -16.84 7.30 28.23
CA ASN A 24 -17.51 6.88 27.01
C ASN A 24 -16.55 6.88 25.81
N VAL A 25 -15.28 7.21 26.03
CA VAL A 25 -14.29 7.42 24.97
C VAL A 25 -13.07 6.54 25.23
N ALA A 26 -12.75 5.68 24.28
CA ALA A 26 -11.48 4.96 24.26
C ALA A 26 -10.65 5.47 23.08
N ILE A 27 -9.55 6.16 23.36
CA ILE A 27 -8.62 6.66 22.35
C ILE A 27 -7.41 5.73 22.29
N LYS A 28 -7.06 5.31 21.07
CA LYS A 28 -5.81 4.61 20.78
C LYS A 28 -5.24 5.15 19.47
N ASP A 29 -4.08 5.80 19.56
CA ASP A 29 -3.40 6.44 18.43
C ASP A 29 -4.31 7.45 17.70
N ASN A 30 -4.73 7.13 16.46
CA ASN A 30 -5.55 7.98 15.61
C ASN A 30 -7.01 7.50 15.53
N ILE A 31 -7.42 6.61 16.44
CA ILE A 31 -8.77 6.06 16.50
C ILE A 31 -9.36 6.39 17.87
N ALA A 32 -10.59 6.89 17.89
CA ALA A 32 -11.40 6.94 19.09
C ALA A 32 -12.69 6.16 18.90
N LEU A 33 -12.95 5.22 19.80
CA LEU A 33 -14.24 4.60 19.95
C LEU A 33 -15.05 5.43 20.95
N VAL A 34 -16.20 5.93 20.51
CA VAL A 34 -17.11 6.71 21.34
C VAL A 34 -18.42 5.95 21.48
N ASN A 35 -18.76 5.60 22.72
CA ASN A 35 -19.98 4.87 23.05
C ASN A 35 -21.05 5.83 23.59
N LEU A 36 -22.09 6.10 22.82
CA LEU A 36 -23.14 7.05 23.18
C LEU A 36 -24.43 6.36 23.58
N ARG A 37 -25.08 6.86 24.63
CA ARG A 37 -26.22 6.17 25.25
C ARG A 37 -27.51 6.19 24.43
N ASN A 38 -27.62 7.08 23.45
CA ASN A 38 -28.80 7.20 22.59
C ASN A 38 -28.47 7.73 21.19
N SER A 39 -29.38 7.48 20.25
CA SER A 39 -29.25 7.85 18.84
C SER A 39 -29.19 9.36 18.61
N THR A 40 -29.88 10.15 19.43
CA THR A 40 -29.87 11.61 19.31
C THR A 40 -28.48 12.19 19.57
N LEU A 41 -27.80 11.71 20.62
CA LEU A 41 -26.42 12.06 20.93
C LEU A 41 -25.48 11.57 19.84
N ALA A 42 -25.67 10.33 19.36
CA ALA A 42 -24.89 9.78 18.27
C ALA A 42 -24.99 10.60 16.98
N HIS A 43 -26.20 10.94 16.57
CA HIS A 43 -26.43 11.75 15.37
C HIS A 43 -25.80 13.13 15.50
N ARG A 44 -25.98 13.78 16.66
CA ARG A 44 -25.38 15.09 16.94
C ARG A 44 -23.85 15.03 16.92
N PHE A 45 -23.27 14.03 17.56
CA PHE A 45 -21.83 13.78 17.57
C PHE A 45 -21.29 13.62 16.15
N ILE A 46 -21.92 12.78 15.32
CA ILE A 46 -21.50 12.56 13.94
C ILE A 46 -21.52 13.88 13.15
N GLN A 47 -22.58 14.68 13.29
CA GLN A 47 -22.69 15.96 12.61
C GLN A 47 -21.64 16.97 13.07
N GLU A 48 -21.37 17.04 14.37
CA GLU A 48 -20.34 17.93 14.93
C GLU A 48 -18.94 17.51 14.46
N MET A 49 -18.61 16.23 14.55
CA MET A 49 -17.31 15.70 14.14
C MET A 49 -17.09 15.83 12.63
N LYS A 50 -18.12 15.56 11.81
CA LYS A 50 -18.05 15.78 10.35
C LYS A 50 -17.85 17.25 9.98
N LYS A 51 -18.43 18.20 10.75
CA LYS A 51 -18.23 19.64 10.53
C LYS A 51 -16.81 20.09 10.81
N LEU A 52 -16.10 19.44 11.73
CA LEU A 52 -14.68 19.74 11.97
C LEU A 52 -13.82 19.36 10.76
N GLY A 53 -14.23 18.36 9.98
CA GLY A 53 -13.54 17.92 8.77
C GLY A 53 -12.15 17.32 9.02
N THR A 54 -11.80 17.12 10.30
CA THR A 54 -10.53 16.55 10.78
C THR A 54 -10.62 15.05 11.04
N TYR A 55 -11.83 14.51 11.14
CA TYR A 55 -12.10 13.12 11.47
C TYR A 55 -12.99 12.50 10.40
N GLU A 56 -12.64 11.29 9.98
CA GLU A 56 -13.58 10.36 9.40
C GLU A 56 -14.44 9.79 10.54
N VAL A 57 -15.76 9.76 10.32
CA VAL A 57 -16.73 9.40 11.35
C VAL A 57 -17.63 8.31 10.81
N LEU A 58 -17.51 7.13 11.39
CA LEU A 58 -18.22 5.93 11.00
C LEU A 58 -19.04 5.41 12.17
N SER A 59 -20.28 5.01 11.90
CA SER A 59 -20.96 4.06 12.78
C SER A 59 -20.26 2.71 12.73
N LEU A 60 -20.46 1.89 13.77
CA LEU A 60 -19.96 0.51 13.75
C LEU A 60 -20.49 -0.28 12.55
N GLU A 61 -21.75 -0.07 12.18
CA GLU A 61 -22.40 -0.72 11.02
C GLU A 61 -21.71 -0.34 9.70
N GLU A 62 -21.47 0.95 9.46
CA GLU A 62 -20.72 1.42 8.28
C GLU A 62 -19.30 0.84 8.25
N TYR A 63 -18.62 0.79 9.39
CA TYR A 63 -17.30 0.19 9.50
C TYR A 63 -17.32 -1.31 9.15
N GLU A 64 -18.30 -2.06 9.69
CA GLU A 64 -18.45 -3.47 9.37
C GLU A 64 -18.81 -3.71 7.90
N GLU A 65 -19.63 -2.87 7.29
CA GLU A 65 -19.95 -2.94 5.86
C GLU A 65 -18.70 -2.71 5.00
N ILE A 66 -17.87 -1.73 5.35
CA ILE A 66 -16.57 -1.50 4.68
C ILE A 66 -15.69 -2.75 4.81
N MET A 67 -15.63 -3.36 5.99
CA MET A 67 -14.85 -4.59 6.23
C MET A 67 -15.41 -5.82 5.50
N LYS A 68 -16.71 -5.84 5.18
CA LYS A 68 -17.39 -6.92 4.44
C LYS A 68 -17.34 -6.71 2.93
N THR A 69 -17.12 -5.49 2.45
CA THR A 69 -17.08 -5.18 1.03
C THR A 69 -15.83 -5.78 0.41
N THR A 70 -16.00 -6.86 -0.35
CA THR A 70 -14.94 -7.38 -1.23
C THR A 70 -14.70 -6.37 -2.36
N PRO A 71 -13.45 -5.97 -2.65
CA PRO A 71 -13.12 -5.12 -3.78
C PRO A 71 -13.69 -5.69 -5.08
N GLU A 72 -14.17 -4.82 -5.98
CA GLU A 72 -14.67 -5.19 -7.31
C GLU A 72 -13.64 -6.06 -8.08
N ASP A 73 -14.16 -7.05 -8.80
CA ASP A 73 -13.50 -8.32 -9.13
C ASP A 73 -12.12 -8.20 -9.82
N TYR A 74 -11.07 -8.51 -9.04
CA TYR A 74 -9.86 -9.14 -9.55
C TYR A 74 -10.20 -10.51 -10.14
N LYS A 75 -9.78 -10.78 -11.39
CA LYS A 75 -9.77 -12.13 -11.96
C LYS A 75 -8.34 -12.67 -11.93
N PRO A 76 -7.96 -13.46 -10.92
CA PRO A 76 -6.68 -14.17 -10.97
C PRO A 76 -6.63 -15.04 -12.21
N LEU A 77 -5.47 -15.10 -12.87
CA LEU A 77 -5.20 -16.20 -13.80
C LEU A 77 -5.05 -17.48 -12.97
N GLU A 78 -5.91 -18.47 -13.21
CA GLU A 78 -6.01 -19.71 -12.42
C GLU A 78 -4.74 -20.61 -12.39
N ASN A 79 -3.62 -20.21 -13.00
CA ASN A 79 -2.54 -21.14 -13.36
C ASN A 79 -1.10 -20.73 -12.95
N VAL A 80 -0.92 -19.77 -12.04
CA VAL A 80 0.41 -19.47 -11.49
C VAL A 80 0.38 -19.42 -9.98
N VAL A 81 0.90 -20.45 -9.32
CA VAL A 81 1.01 -20.48 -7.85
C VAL A 81 2.35 -19.89 -7.46
N TYR A 82 2.38 -19.07 -6.40
CA TYR A 82 3.61 -18.45 -5.87
C TYR A 82 4.80 -19.42 -5.73
N LYS A 83 4.52 -20.67 -5.33
CA LYS A 83 5.51 -21.73 -5.21
C LYS A 83 6.23 -22.04 -6.54
N ASP A 84 5.52 -21.94 -7.66
CA ASP A 84 6.08 -22.16 -8.99
C ASP A 84 7.03 -21.02 -9.36
N CYS A 85 6.69 -19.77 -9.00
CA CYS A 85 7.54 -18.60 -9.21
C CYS A 85 8.87 -18.71 -8.45
N ILE A 86 8.82 -19.15 -7.19
CA ILE A 86 10.03 -19.43 -6.38
C ILE A 86 10.87 -20.52 -7.06
N SER A 87 10.26 -21.63 -7.48
CA SER A 87 11.02 -22.77 -8.01
C SER A 87 11.88 -22.41 -9.22
N TRP A 88 11.38 -21.50 -10.08
CA TRP A 88 12.14 -20.99 -11.22
C TRP A 88 13.39 -20.20 -10.81
N GLN A 89 13.28 -19.30 -9.84
CA GLN A 89 14.41 -18.46 -9.39
C GLN A 89 15.59 -19.32 -8.90
N PHE A 90 15.31 -20.51 -8.37
CA PHE A 90 16.30 -21.42 -7.81
C PHE A 90 16.69 -22.59 -8.76
N ASP A 91 16.29 -22.57 -10.03
CA ASP A 91 16.69 -23.59 -11.03
C ASP A 91 18.19 -23.52 -11.39
N GLY A 92 18.92 -22.54 -10.85
CA GLY A 92 20.39 -22.51 -10.86
C GLY A 92 21.02 -22.09 -12.19
N LYS A 93 20.22 -21.58 -13.14
CA LYS A 93 20.69 -21.00 -14.41
C LYS A 93 20.76 -19.48 -14.32
N GLU A 94 21.85 -18.89 -14.80
CA GLU A 94 21.97 -17.45 -14.92
C GLU A 94 21.14 -16.96 -16.11
N ASN A 95 20.16 -16.11 -15.84
CA ASN A 95 19.32 -15.49 -16.84
C ASN A 95 19.65 -14.00 -16.93
N PHE A 96 19.84 -13.49 -18.15
CA PHE A 96 20.03 -12.07 -18.41
C PHE A 96 18.82 -11.50 -19.13
N VAL A 97 18.35 -10.35 -18.66
CA VAL A 97 17.29 -9.58 -19.29
C VAL A 97 17.92 -8.41 -20.00
N VAL A 98 17.70 -8.31 -21.31
CA VAL A 98 18.20 -7.23 -22.14
C VAL A 98 17.00 -6.47 -22.71
N SER A 99 16.87 -5.19 -22.38
CA SER A 99 15.90 -4.30 -23.01
C SER A 99 16.59 -3.49 -24.10
N ASN A 100 16.11 -3.63 -25.34
CA ASN A 100 16.59 -2.86 -26.48
C ASN A 100 15.45 -2.55 -27.46
N ASP A 101 15.33 -1.29 -27.91
CA ASP A 101 14.35 -0.86 -28.91
C ASP A 101 12.91 -1.36 -28.68
N ASN A 102 12.38 -1.20 -27.46
CA ASN A 102 11.05 -1.67 -27.05
C ASN A 102 10.86 -3.20 -27.14
N THR A 103 11.94 -3.96 -27.13
CA THR A 103 11.94 -5.41 -27.04
C THR A 103 12.64 -5.81 -25.75
N LEU A 104 12.03 -6.74 -25.01
CA LEU A 104 12.72 -7.43 -23.94
C LEU A 104 13.16 -8.80 -24.45
N SER A 105 14.43 -9.11 -24.27
CA SER A 105 15.01 -10.40 -24.58
C SER A 105 15.50 -11.06 -23.31
N VAL A 106 15.17 -12.33 -23.11
CA VAL A 106 15.76 -13.15 -22.04
C VAL A 106 16.79 -14.11 -22.63
N TRP A 107 17.94 -14.18 -21.98
CA TRP A 107 19.08 -14.96 -22.40
C TRP A 107 19.51 -15.90 -21.28
N ASP A 108 19.64 -17.18 -21.60
CA ASP A 108 20.26 -18.17 -20.71
C ASP A 108 21.77 -18.14 -20.98
N VAL A 109 22.56 -18.09 -19.91
CA VAL A 109 24.02 -18.14 -19.98
C VAL A 109 24.52 -19.34 -19.18
N GLU A 110 25.17 -20.27 -19.87
CA GLU A 110 25.85 -21.42 -19.27
C GLU A 110 27.31 -21.42 -19.74
N PHE A 111 28.22 -20.97 -18.87
CA PHE A 111 29.65 -20.81 -19.18
C PHE A 111 29.88 -19.95 -20.44
N ASP A 112 30.32 -20.58 -21.53
CA ASP A 112 30.63 -19.92 -22.81
C ASP A 112 29.45 -19.95 -23.80
N ASN A 113 28.32 -20.53 -23.41
CA ASN A 113 27.14 -20.65 -24.25
C ASN A 113 26.08 -19.63 -23.84
N VAL A 114 25.76 -18.71 -24.75
CA VAL A 114 24.75 -17.66 -24.56
C VAL A 114 23.61 -17.90 -25.53
N GLN A 115 22.42 -18.18 -25.01
CA GLN A 115 21.25 -18.52 -25.83
C GLN A 115 20.06 -17.62 -25.51
N LYS A 116 19.58 -16.91 -26.54
CA LYS A 116 18.34 -16.15 -26.44
C LYS A 116 17.16 -17.10 -26.37
N GLN A 117 16.35 -16.97 -25.33
CA GLN A 117 15.19 -17.81 -25.08
C GLN A 117 13.93 -17.23 -25.70
N VAL A 118 13.64 -15.97 -25.37
CA VAL A 118 12.38 -15.32 -25.74
C VAL A 118 12.62 -13.85 -26.05
N ASP A 119 11.88 -13.35 -27.03
CA ASP A 119 11.67 -11.92 -27.28
C ASP A 119 10.20 -11.61 -27.11
N PHE A 120 9.91 -10.50 -26.46
CA PHE A 120 8.56 -9.96 -26.48
C PHE A 120 8.57 -8.43 -26.55
N PRO A 121 7.60 -7.86 -27.29
CA PRO A 121 7.46 -6.42 -27.36
C PRO A 121 7.00 -5.91 -26.00
N ILE A 122 7.68 -4.89 -25.52
CA ILE A 122 7.37 -4.17 -24.30
C ILE A 122 7.05 -2.73 -24.67
N ARG A 123 6.21 -2.07 -23.88
CA ARG A 123 5.90 -0.65 -24.08
C ARG A 123 6.09 0.11 -22.79
N GLY A 124 6.59 1.34 -22.90
CA GLY A 124 6.80 2.19 -21.73
C GLY A 124 7.95 1.72 -20.86
N ASN A 125 7.77 1.80 -19.55
CA ASN A 125 8.82 1.61 -18.57
C ASN A 125 8.84 0.17 -18.04
N ILE A 126 10.00 -0.23 -17.53
CA ILE A 126 10.20 -1.53 -16.88
C ILE A 126 10.78 -1.30 -15.49
N LEU A 127 10.32 -2.09 -14.53
CA LEU A 127 10.92 -2.22 -13.20
C LEU A 127 11.01 -3.70 -12.83
N LEU A 128 12.21 -4.15 -12.46
CA LEU A 128 12.41 -5.45 -11.83
C LEU A 128 12.21 -5.33 -10.32
N SER A 129 11.60 -6.35 -9.72
CA SER A 129 11.50 -6.46 -8.28
C SER A 129 12.86 -6.79 -7.64
N ASN A 130 13.00 -6.61 -6.33
CA ASN A 130 14.28 -6.77 -5.64
C ASN A 130 14.78 -8.22 -5.65
N SER A 131 13.88 -9.20 -5.59
CA SER A 131 14.21 -10.62 -5.77
C SER A 131 14.44 -10.99 -7.23
N GLY A 132 14.03 -10.15 -8.19
CA GLY A 132 14.01 -10.48 -9.61
C GLY A 132 12.91 -11.47 -10.01
N MET A 133 11.99 -11.81 -9.10
CA MET A 133 10.85 -12.70 -9.40
C MET A 133 9.79 -12.03 -10.26
N PHE A 134 9.59 -10.71 -10.11
CA PHE A 134 8.63 -9.96 -10.88
C PHE A 134 9.30 -8.94 -11.79
N MET A 135 8.67 -8.73 -12.95
CA MET A 135 8.91 -7.58 -13.79
C MET A 135 7.61 -6.81 -14.00
N ALA A 136 7.58 -5.56 -13.56
CA ALA A 136 6.53 -4.62 -13.89
C ALA A 136 6.82 -3.93 -15.22
N ASN A 137 5.92 -4.06 -16.19
CA ASN A 137 5.90 -3.24 -17.39
C ASN A 137 4.70 -2.28 -17.34
N TYR A 138 4.94 -0.98 -17.42
CA TYR A 138 3.88 0.03 -17.31
C TYR A 138 3.98 1.12 -18.37
N PHE A 139 2.83 1.45 -18.96
CA PHE A 139 2.66 2.48 -19.99
C PHE A 139 1.26 3.08 -19.88
N GLU A 140 1.16 4.40 -20.00
CA GLU A 140 -0.13 5.12 -19.86
C GLU A 140 -0.84 4.64 -18.58
N ASN A 141 -2.08 4.18 -18.67
CA ASN A 141 -2.88 3.69 -17.56
C ASN A 141 -2.78 2.17 -17.33
N ARG A 142 -1.81 1.47 -17.92
CA ARG A 142 -1.69 0.00 -17.85
C ARG A 142 -0.42 -0.47 -17.17
N LEU A 143 -0.56 -1.47 -16.30
CA LEU A 143 0.54 -2.14 -15.60
C LEU A 143 0.39 -3.65 -15.73
N VAL A 144 1.40 -4.29 -16.32
CA VAL A 144 1.48 -5.75 -16.42
C VAL A 144 2.61 -6.23 -15.54
N LEU A 145 2.34 -7.15 -14.63
CA LEU A 145 3.37 -7.89 -13.91
C LEU A 145 3.63 -9.21 -14.62
N TYR A 146 4.89 -9.48 -14.90
CA TYR A 146 5.37 -10.74 -15.43
C TYR A 146 6.16 -11.50 -14.38
N VAL A 147 6.20 -12.83 -14.52
CA VAL A 147 6.93 -13.78 -13.67
C VAL A 147 7.68 -14.80 -14.54
N GLU A 148 8.40 -15.72 -13.90
CA GLU A 148 9.26 -16.71 -14.56
C GLU A 148 10.31 -16.01 -15.44
N LYS A 149 10.49 -16.42 -16.71
CA LYS A 149 11.37 -15.74 -17.67
C LYS A 149 10.75 -14.44 -18.21
N PHE A 150 9.90 -13.80 -17.43
CA PHE A 150 9.12 -12.61 -17.76
C PHE A 150 8.24 -12.75 -19.01
N ASP A 151 7.98 -13.97 -19.47
CA ASP A 151 7.13 -14.31 -20.61
C ASP A 151 5.70 -14.65 -20.19
N LYS A 152 5.48 -14.84 -18.89
CA LYS A 152 4.18 -15.18 -18.31
C LYS A 152 3.60 -13.99 -17.55
N ILE A 153 2.42 -13.55 -17.98
CA ILE A 153 1.67 -12.52 -17.27
C ILE A 153 1.16 -13.11 -15.96
N PHE A 154 1.55 -12.49 -14.85
CA PHE A 154 1.05 -12.78 -13.51
C PHE A 154 -0.25 -12.05 -13.23
N THR A 155 -0.24 -10.73 -13.43
CA THR A 155 -1.44 -9.89 -13.32
C THR A 155 -1.35 -8.70 -14.28
N ASN A 156 -2.50 -8.13 -14.61
CA ASN A 156 -2.63 -6.96 -15.45
C ASN A 156 -3.65 -6.00 -14.84
N PHE A 157 -3.22 -4.77 -14.63
CA PHE A 157 -4.04 -3.68 -14.11
C PHE A 157 -4.28 -2.64 -15.19
N GLU A 158 -5.53 -2.18 -15.27
CA GLU A 158 -5.92 -1.03 -16.08
C GLU A 158 -6.55 0.01 -15.15
N PHE A 159 -5.92 1.16 -15.05
CA PHE A 159 -6.32 2.26 -14.19
C PHE A 159 -7.13 3.29 -14.98
N LYS A 160 -7.83 4.18 -14.28
CA LYS A 160 -8.53 5.30 -14.93
C LYS A 160 -7.56 6.39 -15.37
N GLU A 161 -6.45 6.54 -14.66
CA GLU A 161 -5.44 7.57 -14.89
C GLU A 161 -4.10 6.99 -15.33
N ASP A 162 -3.29 7.83 -15.99
CA ASP A 162 -1.93 7.45 -16.38
C ASP A 162 -1.04 7.21 -15.15
N ILE A 163 -0.28 6.12 -15.22
CA ILE A 163 0.77 5.74 -14.28
C ILE A 163 1.97 6.65 -14.48
N LYS A 164 2.42 7.27 -13.38
CA LYS A 164 3.65 8.06 -13.32
C LYS A 164 4.84 7.23 -12.87
N ARG A 165 4.62 6.30 -11.94
CA ARG A 165 5.69 5.51 -11.33
C ARG A 165 5.14 4.23 -10.72
N VAL A 166 5.99 3.22 -10.64
CA VAL A 166 5.74 1.97 -9.93
C VAL A 166 6.96 1.67 -9.06
N GLU A 167 6.77 1.09 -7.88
CA GLU A 167 7.85 0.71 -6.96
C GLU A 167 7.50 -0.59 -6.21
N PHE A 168 8.46 -1.50 -6.09
CA PHE A 168 8.36 -2.65 -5.18
C PHE A 168 8.95 -2.28 -3.82
N ASN A 169 8.47 -2.93 -2.76
CA ASN A 169 9.17 -2.91 -1.48
C ASN A 169 10.36 -3.89 -1.47
N ASP A 170 11.20 -3.79 -0.44
CA ASP A 170 12.43 -4.60 -0.31
C ASP A 170 12.19 -6.12 -0.31
N THR A 171 10.99 -6.56 0.09
CA THR A 171 10.58 -7.98 0.17
C THR A 171 9.71 -8.43 -1.01
N ASP A 172 9.46 -7.57 -1.98
CA ASP A 172 8.55 -7.75 -3.11
C ASP A 172 7.10 -8.14 -2.74
N THR A 173 6.74 -8.10 -1.45
CA THR A 173 5.37 -8.37 -0.96
C THR A 173 4.39 -7.28 -1.34
N LEU A 174 4.89 -6.07 -1.59
CA LEU A 174 4.09 -4.89 -1.86
C LEU A 174 4.55 -4.17 -3.13
N LEU A 175 3.55 -3.63 -3.83
CA LEU A 175 3.69 -2.88 -5.05
C LEU A 175 2.97 -1.54 -4.88
N LEU A 176 3.71 -0.45 -5.01
CA LEU A 176 3.17 0.89 -5.06
C LEU A 176 3.01 1.33 -6.50
N VAL A 177 1.83 1.82 -6.84
CA VAL A 177 1.53 2.42 -8.15
C VAL A 177 1.12 3.86 -7.92
N TYR A 178 1.85 4.78 -8.55
CA TYR A 178 1.58 6.21 -8.52
C TYR A 178 0.94 6.58 -9.85
N THR A 179 -0.32 6.99 -9.84
CA THR A 179 -1.00 7.53 -11.02
C THR A 179 -0.95 9.05 -11.01
N THR A 180 -1.65 9.68 -11.95
CA THR A 180 -1.74 11.14 -12.04
C THR A 180 -2.53 11.73 -10.87
N GLU A 181 -3.54 11.02 -10.37
CA GLU A 181 -4.46 11.53 -9.33
C GLU A 181 -4.35 10.75 -8.02
N ILE A 182 -4.10 9.43 -8.10
CA ILE A 182 -4.14 8.53 -6.94
C ILE A 182 -2.85 7.73 -6.79
N ASN A 183 -2.60 7.28 -5.57
CA ASN A 183 -1.60 6.25 -5.31
C ASN A 183 -2.30 4.98 -4.83
N LEU A 184 -1.76 3.83 -5.22
CA LEU A 184 -2.27 2.52 -4.88
C LEU A 184 -1.18 1.71 -4.18
N LEU A 185 -1.55 1.04 -3.09
CA LEU A 185 -0.76 0.00 -2.45
C LEU A 185 -1.40 -1.34 -2.76
N ILE A 186 -0.63 -2.23 -3.37
CA ILE A 186 -1.08 -3.53 -3.88
C ILE A 186 -0.24 -4.63 -3.20
N GLU A 187 -0.88 -5.71 -2.79
CA GLU A 187 -0.21 -6.94 -2.40
C GLU A 187 0.24 -7.68 -3.66
N THR A 188 1.55 -7.76 -3.89
CA THR A 188 2.11 -8.22 -5.16
C THR A 188 1.66 -9.64 -5.52
N TYR A 189 1.70 -10.56 -4.56
CA TYR A 189 1.45 -11.99 -4.77
C TYR A 189 -0.01 -12.35 -5.01
N THR A 190 -0.93 -11.45 -4.68
CA THR A 190 -2.36 -11.69 -4.89
C THR A 190 -2.94 -10.73 -5.92
N GLY A 191 -2.22 -9.66 -6.27
CA GLY A 191 -2.72 -8.55 -7.07
C GLY A 191 -3.79 -7.73 -6.35
N LYS A 192 -4.05 -7.98 -5.06
CA LYS A 192 -5.10 -7.31 -4.30
C LYS A 192 -4.69 -5.87 -3.99
N ILE A 193 -5.54 -4.92 -4.36
CA ILE A 193 -5.41 -3.53 -3.91
C ILE A 193 -5.69 -3.49 -2.40
N LEU A 194 -4.68 -3.11 -1.61
CA LEU A 194 -4.77 -2.96 -0.16
C LEU A 194 -5.25 -1.56 0.22
N LYS A 195 -4.84 -0.54 -0.53
CA LYS A 195 -5.22 0.85 -0.27
C LYS A 195 -5.18 1.72 -1.52
N GLU A 196 -6.16 2.59 -1.64
CA GLU A 196 -6.20 3.73 -2.57
C GLU A 196 -6.07 5.03 -1.78
N MET A 197 -5.33 5.98 -2.33
CA MET A 197 -5.07 7.29 -1.72
C MET A 197 -5.31 8.39 -2.75
N ASP A 198 -6.30 9.24 -2.48
CA ASP A 198 -6.81 10.30 -3.37
C ASP A 198 -5.82 11.46 -3.62
N LYS A 199 -4.58 11.35 -3.15
CA LYS A 199 -3.54 12.39 -3.29
C LYS A 199 -2.16 11.78 -3.46
N PRO A 200 -1.24 12.45 -4.19
CA PRO A 200 0.16 12.07 -4.23
C PRO A 200 0.80 12.07 -2.83
N CYS A 201 1.09 10.86 -2.35
CA CYS A 201 1.85 10.55 -1.15
C CYS A 201 3.29 10.16 -1.50
N ILE A 202 4.24 10.48 -0.63
CA ILE A 202 5.58 9.90 -0.60
C ILE A 202 5.52 8.66 0.27
N PHE A 203 6.00 7.52 -0.20
CA PHE A 203 6.11 6.32 0.63
C PHE A 203 7.55 6.11 1.06
N ASN A 204 7.71 5.54 2.25
CA ASN A 204 8.94 4.99 2.75
C ASN A 204 8.62 3.57 3.22
N ILE A 205 9.09 2.59 2.46
CA ILE A 205 8.82 1.19 2.74
C ILE A 205 10.07 0.58 3.36
N THR A 206 9.92 -0.18 4.42
CA THR A 206 11.03 -0.90 5.07
C THR A 206 10.55 -2.29 5.45
N GLY A 207 10.93 -3.30 4.67
CA GLY A 207 10.34 -4.63 4.74
C GLY A 207 8.84 -4.60 4.45
N ASP A 208 8.03 -5.19 5.33
CA ASP A 208 6.55 -5.22 5.20
C ASP A 208 5.85 -4.02 5.88
N ASN A 209 6.62 -3.04 6.34
CA ASN A 209 6.09 -1.80 6.90
C ASN A 209 6.09 -0.70 5.85
N VAL A 210 4.94 -0.07 5.63
CA VAL A 210 4.77 1.04 4.68
C VAL A 210 4.48 2.30 5.47
N ILE A 211 5.40 3.26 5.46
CA ILE A 211 5.16 4.62 5.93
C ILE A 211 4.78 5.47 4.72
N TYR A 212 3.81 6.37 4.84
CA TYR A 212 3.49 7.31 3.76
C TYR A 212 3.18 8.72 4.28
N THR A 213 3.53 9.72 3.49
CA THR A 213 3.38 11.13 3.82
C THR A 213 2.65 11.83 2.67
N THR A 214 1.50 12.45 2.94
CA THR A 214 0.83 13.26 1.93
C THR A 214 1.58 14.58 1.70
N THR A 215 1.60 15.09 0.48
CA THR A 215 2.28 16.36 0.12
C THR A 215 1.79 17.60 0.88
N LYS A 216 0.61 17.56 1.51
CA LYS A 216 0.11 18.63 2.39
C LYS A 216 0.86 18.68 3.74
N GLY A 217 1.35 17.54 4.24
CA GLY A 217 2.13 17.47 5.49
C GLY A 217 3.51 18.13 5.42
N ILE A 218 4.11 18.21 4.21
CA ILE A 218 5.45 18.78 3.99
C ILE A 218 5.45 20.31 4.10
N LYS A 219 4.37 20.99 3.71
CA LYS A 219 4.25 22.46 3.83
C LYS A 219 3.86 22.93 5.23
N ASP A 220 3.13 22.11 5.99
CA ASP A 220 2.53 22.49 7.27
C ASP A 220 3.21 21.89 8.50
N GLY A 221 4.28 21.10 8.34
CA GLY A 221 5.08 20.57 9.45
C GLY A 221 4.36 19.52 10.32
N ILE A 222 3.42 18.74 9.75
CA ILE A 222 2.64 17.69 10.44
C ILE A 222 2.74 16.35 9.67
N LYS A 223 2.65 15.25 10.43
CA LYS A 223 3.39 13.97 10.36
C LYS A 223 2.82 12.89 9.41
N ASP A 224 3.77 12.09 8.93
CA ASP A 224 3.69 10.77 8.26
C ASP A 224 2.69 9.77 8.88
N GLY A 225 1.99 8.99 8.05
CA GLY A 225 1.21 7.81 8.45
C GLY A 225 2.02 6.51 8.31
N ILE A 226 1.79 5.52 9.19
CA ILE A 226 2.44 4.20 9.15
C ILE A 226 1.38 3.12 8.99
N ILE A 227 1.48 2.32 7.93
CA ILE A 227 0.74 1.07 7.70
C ILE A 227 1.71 -0.08 8.00
N SER A 228 1.43 -0.85 9.05
CA SER A 228 2.08 -2.13 9.31
C SER A 228 1.15 -3.23 8.84
N LEU A 229 1.60 -4.06 7.88
CA LEU A 229 0.77 -5.11 7.28
C LEU A 229 0.94 -6.49 7.92
N MET A 230 1.76 -6.63 8.98
CA MET A 230 1.87 -7.91 9.68
C MET A 230 0.68 -8.15 10.60
N GLY A 231 -0.14 -9.14 10.25
CA GLY A 231 -1.12 -9.77 11.14
C GLY A 231 -0.45 -10.49 12.30
N GLU A 232 -1.13 -10.47 13.45
CA GLU A 232 -0.75 -10.92 14.80
C GLU A 232 0.12 -9.94 15.61
N ASP A 233 -0.53 -9.27 16.58
CA ASP A 233 0.03 -8.59 17.75
C ASP A 233 1.49 -8.11 17.67
N ILE A 234 1.75 -7.02 16.93
CA ILE A 234 2.97 -6.24 17.12
C ILE A 234 2.64 -4.92 17.82
N LYS A 235 2.96 -4.91 19.12
CA LYS A 235 3.17 -3.71 19.94
C LYS A 235 4.14 -2.78 19.20
N LYS A 236 3.69 -1.55 18.99
CA LYS A 236 4.39 -0.46 18.30
C LYS A 236 5.87 -0.38 18.70
N VAL A 237 6.75 -0.41 17.70
CA VAL A 237 8.18 -0.12 17.83
C VAL A 237 8.37 1.39 17.66
N ASP A 238 8.95 2.03 18.69
CA ASP A 238 9.34 3.43 18.66
C ASP A 238 10.57 3.63 17.75
N ILE A 239 10.48 4.57 16.80
CA ILE A 239 11.67 5.16 16.17
C ILE A 239 11.96 6.50 16.85
N ILE A 240 12.93 6.48 17.76
CA ILE A 240 13.47 7.67 18.41
C ILE A 240 14.45 8.34 17.44
N LYS A 241 14.12 9.56 16.98
CA LYS A 241 15.07 10.42 16.29
C LYS A 241 15.76 11.33 17.32
N ALA A 242 16.98 10.98 17.70
CA ALA A 242 17.86 11.86 18.47
C ALA A 242 18.24 13.10 17.65
N LYS A 243 18.04 14.29 18.20
CA LYS A 243 18.56 15.56 17.62
C LYS A 243 19.91 15.90 18.25
N HIS A 244 20.85 16.25 17.38
CA HIS A 244 22.25 16.60 17.65
C HIS A 244 22.44 17.76 18.65
N GLY A 245 23.48 17.64 19.48
CA GLY A 245 24.40 18.72 19.85
C GLY A 245 23.98 19.69 20.95
N GLN A 246 24.47 19.47 22.17
CA GLN A 246 24.98 20.54 23.03
C GLN A 246 26.05 19.98 23.98
N MET A 247 27.30 20.28 23.68
CA MET A 247 28.41 20.26 24.62
C MET A 247 28.29 21.56 25.42
N MET A 248 28.05 21.49 26.74
CA MET A 248 28.35 22.59 27.68
C MET A 248 28.68 22.02 29.06
N ILE A 249 29.95 22.24 29.41
CA ILE A 249 30.72 22.02 30.65
C ILE A 249 30.87 20.56 31.12
#